data_AF-A0A7Y0HTM8-F1
#
_entry.id   AF-A0A7Y0HTM8-F1
#
_cell.length_a   1.000
_cell.length_b   1.000
_cell.length_c   1.000
_cell.angle_alpha   90.00
_cell.angle_beta   90.00
_cell.angle_gamma   90.00
#
_symmetry.space_group_name_H-M   'P 1'
#
loop_
_entity.id
_entity.type
_entity.pdbx_description
1 polymer ?
#
loop_
_entity_poly.entity_id
_entity_poly.type
_entity_poly.pdbx_seq_one_letter_code
_entity_poly.pdbx_strand_id
1 'polypeptide(L)'
;MLVGAGGSISANETGGNSTHTLTTNEMPRHQHAITLLQSGSNSGSLTSVSAGNGQGSSRAVNTDWQGGGAAFSLMQPYLGCYIWQRIA
;
A
#
# COMPACT_ATOMS: atom_id res chain seq x y z
N MET A 1 -14.73 19.19 10.51
CA MET A 1 -13.72 19.85 11.36
C MET A 1 -13.53 21.29 10.90
N LEU A 2 -13.25 22.24 11.79
CA LEU A 2 -12.79 23.58 11.39
C LEU A 2 -11.28 23.63 11.54
N VAL A 3 -10.58 24.12 10.53
CA VAL A 3 -9.12 24.30 10.57
C VAL A 3 -8.79 25.78 10.35
N GLY A 4 -7.76 26.27 11.03
CA GLY A 4 -7.30 27.64 10.86
C GLY A 4 -6.80 27.87 9.44
N ALA A 5 -7.36 28.88 8.76
CA ALA A 5 -6.90 29.34 7.46
C ALA A 5 -5.54 30.04 7.62
N GLY A 6 -4.59 29.67 6.76
CA GLY A 6 -3.22 30.17 6.77
C GLY A 6 -2.25 29.19 6.10
N GLY A 7 -1.19 29.71 5.50
CA GLY A 7 -0.20 28.90 4.78
C GLY A 7 -0.82 28.16 3.60
N SER A 8 -0.95 26.83 3.72
CA SER A 8 -1.43 25.94 2.65
C SER A 8 -2.95 25.77 2.56
N ILE A 9 -3.71 26.27 3.55
CA ILE A 9 -5.18 26.17 3.57
C ILE A 9 -5.77 27.57 3.53
N SER A 10 -6.55 27.87 2.50
CA SER A 10 -7.22 29.16 2.32
C SER A 10 -8.51 29.26 3.14
N ALA A 11 -8.95 30.49 3.43
CA ALA A 11 -10.26 30.68 4.03
C ALA A 11 -11.37 30.21 3.08
N ASN A 12 -12.37 29.52 3.63
CA ASN A 12 -13.45 28.82 2.93
C ASN A 12 -13.02 27.63 2.05
N GLU A 13 -11.75 27.21 2.11
CA GLU A 13 -11.32 25.98 1.47
C GLU A 13 -11.95 24.78 2.17
N THR A 14 -12.46 23.83 1.41
CA THR A 14 -12.90 22.54 1.93
C THR A 14 -12.00 21.44 1.41
N GLY A 15 -11.86 20.38 2.20
CA GLY A 15 -11.03 19.25 1.83
C GLY A 15 -11.15 18.12 2.82
N GLY A 16 -10.22 17.16 2.72
CA GLY A 16 -10.27 15.92 3.49
C GLY A 16 -11.32 14.93 2.97
N ASN A 17 -11.34 13.74 3.52
CA ASN A 17 -12.23 12.67 3.06
C ASN A 17 -12.89 11.95 4.25
N SER A 18 -14.20 11.75 4.20
CA SER A 18 -14.96 11.03 5.24
C SER A 18 -14.69 9.54 5.20
N THR A 19 -14.34 8.99 4.04
CA THR A 19 -14.06 7.57 3.84
C THR A 19 -12.90 7.37 2.86
N HIS A 20 -11.87 6.63 3.26
CA HIS A 20 -10.75 6.30 2.36
C HIS A 20 -10.70 4.81 2.08
N THR A 21 -10.69 4.44 0.80
CA THR A 21 -10.42 3.06 0.36
C THR A 21 -8.99 3.00 -0.14
N LEU A 22 -8.17 2.14 0.48
CA LEU A 22 -6.77 1.98 0.11
C LEU A 22 -6.64 1.45 -1.33
N THR A 23 -5.77 2.07 -2.10
CA THR A 23 -5.31 1.53 -3.38
C THR A 23 -4.22 0.50 -3.16
N THR A 24 -3.94 -0.35 -4.15
CA THR A 24 -2.80 -1.28 -4.08
C THR A 24 -1.48 -0.56 -3.82
N ASN A 25 -1.29 0.64 -4.39
CA ASN A 25 -0.06 1.40 -4.18
C ASN A 25 0.11 1.91 -2.73
N GLU A 26 -0.99 2.12 -2.01
CA GLU A 26 -1.00 2.56 -0.61
C GLU A 26 -0.84 1.40 0.39
N MET A 27 -0.99 0.16 -0.06
CA MET A 27 -0.69 -0.99 0.79
C MET A 27 0.83 -1.13 1.02
N PRO A 28 1.26 -1.65 2.18
CA PRO A 28 2.67 -1.95 2.43
C PRO A 28 3.27 -2.83 1.34
N ARG A 29 4.52 -2.55 0.95
CA ARG A 29 5.24 -3.36 -0.02
C ARG A 29 5.62 -4.71 0.60
N HIS A 30 5.11 -5.80 0.02
CA HIS A 30 5.26 -7.16 0.53
C HIS A 30 5.44 -8.19 -0.60
N GLN A 31 6.02 -9.35 -0.27
CA GLN A 31 6.07 -10.53 -1.14
C GLN A 31 6.09 -11.78 -0.25
N HIS A 32 5.81 -12.95 -0.84
CA HIS A 32 5.79 -14.22 -0.11
C HIS A 32 6.85 -15.18 -0.65
N ALA A 33 7.49 -15.92 0.25
CA ALA A 33 8.32 -17.07 -0.12
C ALA A 33 7.44 -18.31 -0.27
N ILE A 34 7.58 -19.01 -1.38
CA ILE A 34 6.90 -20.27 -1.69
C ILE A 34 7.97 -21.35 -1.87
N THR A 35 7.75 -22.51 -1.28
CA THR A 35 8.59 -23.69 -1.52
C THR A 35 7.96 -24.54 -2.63
N LEU A 36 8.70 -24.76 -3.71
CA LEU A 36 8.25 -25.59 -4.83
C LEU A 36 8.94 -26.96 -4.77
N LEU A 37 8.18 -28.01 -5.10
CA LEU A 37 8.69 -29.36 -5.34
C LEU A 37 8.99 -29.50 -6.83
N GLN A 38 10.26 -29.62 -7.20
CA GLN A 38 10.67 -29.76 -8.59
C GLN A 38 10.63 -31.23 -9.02
N SER A 39 9.72 -31.63 -9.91
CA SER A 39 9.81 -32.95 -10.55
C SER A 39 10.68 -32.88 -11.82
N GLY A 40 11.90 -33.41 -11.76
CA GLY A 40 12.78 -33.61 -12.93
C GLY A 40 13.92 -32.58 -13.09
N SER A 41 15.01 -33.02 -13.74
CA SER A 41 16.33 -32.35 -13.78
C SER A 41 16.47 -31.12 -14.67
N ASN A 42 15.38 -30.55 -15.22
CA ASN A 42 15.49 -29.40 -16.13
C ASN A 42 15.50 -28.07 -15.37
N SER A 43 16.66 -27.42 -15.38
CA SER A 43 16.95 -26.12 -14.74
C SER A 43 16.44 -24.93 -15.56
N GLY A 44 15.20 -24.97 -16.04
CA GLY A 44 14.55 -23.89 -16.77
C GLY A 44 13.77 -22.95 -15.84
N SER A 45 13.74 -21.65 -16.15
CA SER A 45 13.00 -20.62 -15.41
C SER A 45 11.57 -21.07 -15.06
N LEU A 46 11.27 -21.19 -13.77
CA LEU A 46 10.04 -21.75 -13.25
C LEU A 46 8.94 -20.68 -13.26
N THR A 47 8.29 -20.48 -14.41
CA THR A 47 7.04 -19.70 -14.50
C THR A 47 5.79 -20.58 -14.35
N SER A 48 5.94 -21.90 -14.21
CA SER A 48 4.84 -22.84 -13.98
C SER A 48 5.26 -24.01 -13.09
N VAL A 49 4.34 -24.46 -12.23
CA VAL A 49 4.53 -25.59 -11.31
C VAL A 49 3.76 -26.79 -11.83
N SER A 50 4.42 -27.94 -11.99
CA SER A 50 3.76 -29.23 -12.22
C SER A 50 3.91 -30.11 -10.98
N ALA A 51 2.80 -30.54 -10.38
CA ALA A 51 2.82 -31.55 -9.32
C ALA A 51 3.10 -32.94 -9.95
N GLY A 52 4.36 -33.22 -10.26
CA GLY A 52 4.79 -34.52 -10.76
C GLY A 52 5.11 -35.50 -9.63
N ASN A 53 4.69 -36.76 -9.80
CA ASN A 53 4.98 -37.89 -8.90
C ASN A 53 6.45 -38.34 -9.00
N GLY A 54 7.42 -37.53 -8.59
CA GLY A 54 8.83 -37.90 -8.67
C GLY A 54 9.69 -37.14 -7.69
N GLN A 55 10.58 -37.87 -6.99
CA GLN A 55 11.51 -37.37 -5.98
C GLN A 55 12.17 -36.06 -6.44
N GLY A 56 11.79 -34.95 -5.80
CA GLY A 56 12.10 -33.61 -6.25
C GLY A 56 12.86 -32.81 -5.20
N SER A 57 13.87 -32.06 -5.63
CA SER A 57 14.53 -31.05 -4.80
C SER A 57 13.52 -29.95 -4.44
N SER A 58 13.54 -29.50 -3.19
CA SER A 58 12.79 -28.30 -2.78
C SER A 58 13.61 -27.06 -3.07
N ARG A 59 12.97 -25.99 -3.57
CA ARG A 59 13.58 -24.67 -3.70
C ARG A 59 12.61 -23.58 -3.30
N ALA A 60 13.09 -22.64 -2.48
CA ALA A 60 12.34 -21.44 -2.13
C ALA A 60 12.44 -20.42 -3.28
N VAL A 61 11.30 -19.92 -3.73
CA VAL A 61 11.19 -18.80 -4.67
C VAL A 61 10.29 -17.74 -4.04
N ASN A 62 10.52 -16.47 -4.36
CA ASN A 62 9.60 -15.41 -3.94
C ASN A 62 8.59 -15.13 -5.04
N THR A 63 7.36 -14.78 -4.66
CA THR A 63 6.42 -14.11 -5.57
C THR A 63 6.95 -12.73 -5.93
N ASP A 64 6.37 -12.12 -6.96
CA ASP A 64 6.62 -10.70 -7.23
C ASP A 64 6.16 -9.83 -6.05
N TRP A 65 6.84 -8.70 -5.87
CA TRP A 65 6.45 -7.68 -4.91
C TRP A 65 5.11 -7.08 -5.30
N GLN A 66 4.23 -6.96 -4.30
CA GLN A 66 2.96 -6.25 -4.39
C GLN A 66 2.92 -5.16 -3.33
N GLY A 67 2.04 -4.17 -3.54
CA GLY A 67 2.00 -2.98 -2.70
C GLY A 67 3.10 -1.97 -3.03
N GLY A 68 2.78 -0.68 -2.91
CA GLY A 68 3.73 0.41 -3.20
C GLY A 68 4.29 1.10 -1.96
N GLY A 69 3.60 0.99 -0.81
CA GLY A 69 3.94 1.69 0.42
C GLY A 69 3.73 3.21 0.35
N ALA A 70 2.94 3.71 -0.59
CA ALA A 70 2.62 5.13 -0.68
C ALA A 70 1.76 5.59 0.51
N ALA A 71 2.01 6.80 1.00
CA ALA A 71 1.20 7.41 2.03
C ALA A 71 -0.16 7.86 1.47
N PHE A 72 -1.16 7.91 2.34
CA PHE A 72 -2.48 8.48 2.06
C PHE A 72 -2.82 9.58 3.08
N SER A 73 -3.77 10.45 2.73
CA SER A 73 -4.17 11.54 3.63
C SER A 73 -5.02 11.03 4.79
N LEU A 74 -4.67 11.44 6.01
CA LEU A 74 -5.47 11.20 7.22
C LEU A 74 -6.36 12.40 7.58
N MET A 75 -6.40 13.41 6.73
CA MET A 75 -7.14 14.63 7.01
C MET A 75 -8.64 14.39 6.86
N GLN A 76 -9.36 14.49 7.97
CA GLN A 76 -10.81 14.42 8.01
C GLN A 76 -11.45 15.58 7.23
N PRO A 77 -12.73 15.48 6.82
CA PRO A 77 -13.42 16.57 6.17
C PRO A 77 -13.35 17.88 6.96
N TYR A 78 -12.94 18.96 6.30
CA TYR A 78 -12.71 20.25 6.94
C TYR A 78 -13.23 21.44 6.13
N LEU A 79 -13.36 22.57 6.83
CA LEU A 79 -13.52 23.91 6.27
C LEU A 79 -12.45 24.83 6.87
N GLY A 80 -11.70 25.52 6.02
CA GLY A 80 -10.73 26.55 6.40
C GLY A 80 -11.43 27.81 6.88
N CYS A 81 -11.10 28.28 8.07
CA CYS A 81 -11.73 29.45 8.70
C CYS A 81 -10.70 30.34 9.36
N TYR A 82 -10.93 31.65 9.39
CA TYR A 82 -10.10 32.54 10.21
C TYR A 82 -10.33 32.24 11.69
N ILE A 83 -9.26 31.84 12.40
CA ILE A 83 -9.28 31.59 13.84
C ILE A 83 -8.42 32.67 14.50
N TRP A 84 -9.01 33.40 15.44
CA TRP A 84 -8.35 34.49 16.14
C TRP A 84 -8.21 34.15 17.62
N GLN A 85 -6.99 34.21 18.15
CA GLN A 85 -6.76 34.20 19.60
C GLN A 85 -6.84 35.63 20.11
N ARG A 86 -7.72 35.90 21.08
CA ARG A 86 -7.75 37.19 21.75
C ARG A 86 -6.56 37.29 22.70
N ILE A 87 -5.80 38.39 22.61
CA ILE A 87 -4.54 38.58 23.35
C ILE A 87 -4.65 39.58 24.53
N ALA A 88 -5.85 40.14 24.74
CA ALA A 88 -6.26 40.95 25.89
C ALA A 88 -7.79 40.87 26.02
#